data_AF-A0A8B7B1L7-F1
#
_entry.id   AF-A0A8B7B1L7-F1
#
_cell.length_a   1.000
_cell.length_b   1.000
_cell.length_c   1.000
_cell.angle_alpha   90.00
_cell.angle_beta   90.00
_cell.angle_gamma   90.00
#
_symmetry.space_group_name_H-M   'P 1'
#
loop_
_entity.id
_entity.type
_entity.pdbx_description
1 polymer ?
#
loop_
_entity_poly.entity_id
_entity_poly.type
_entity_poly.pdbx_seq_one_letter_code
_entity_poly.pdbx_strand_id
1 'polypeptide(L)'
;MGYLNTLNLPVRSTVSRRRAPIGPCSACKPSGSLPQQLLDPTHLLHWSPTSRDDGDLLSSTSPQTSTYHLRGPAQASYALGSYLEGILVARDHRGRPKSHGGDLFRARLLGPNLKAGVPGDIQDLGNGTYLLSFPLLWAGQAQVQVRLIHSSEAVGVLQRIWRDQWATVDFTGYFRGPTGYEESATCNVNPLLIGEEESTCHYRDEDSGELWFCARPPTLPCDSLVEHSSGHYWNVTTPHDEALMAWNVTDKELPQGISPLWVDKESNRSLAPKPSGFYHRGVWHSLSCSSHSFSTADNILDCLTGHIIHMMGDSTLRQWWEYLRDTVPSLKPVDLHAMYQTGPLMAVETTRGIVLHWRAHSWPLRSLRTPVASLHSVARELGGLAGGPHTVVVLGLGAHFTTFPPSIFVQRLAGIRAAVVALLAREPSTLVVIKLANTGYKSVYGSDWFTLQVNRLLRAAFADLRVAFVDAWEMTSSLALPDSIHPGWLIVHNEVDLLLSFICPT
;
A
#
# COMPACT_ATOMS: atom_id res chain seq x y z
N MET A 1 -56.69 62.80 -14.58
CA MET A 1 -57.43 62.15 -13.47
C MET A 1 -57.50 60.67 -13.75
N GLY A 2 -57.10 59.82 -12.81
CA GLY A 2 -57.38 58.38 -12.84
C GLY A 2 -56.17 57.48 -13.01
N TYR A 3 -55.77 56.85 -11.90
CA TYR A 3 -54.69 55.88 -11.68
C TYR A 3 -54.88 54.56 -12.44
N LEU A 4 -53.77 53.84 -12.69
CA LEU A 4 -53.74 52.37 -12.59
C LEU A 4 -52.33 51.87 -12.21
N ASN A 5 -52.30 51.10 -11.12
CA ASN A 5 -51.14 50.55 -10.41
C ASN A 5 -50.37 49.49 -11.21
N THR A 6 -49.03 49.55 -11.16
CA THR A 6 -48.11 48.46 -11.49
C THR A 6 -47.59 47.79 -10.21
N LEU A 7 -47.85 46.48 -10.06
CA LEU A 7 -47.27 45.63 -9.02
C LEU A 7 -45.92 45.08 -9.52
N ASN A 8 -44.85 45.39 -8.79
CA ASN A 8 -43.51 44.83 -8.95
C ASN A 8 -43.43 43.41 -8.37
N LEU A 9 -42.90 42.46 -9.14
CA LEU A 9 -42.35 41.19 -8.65
C LEU A 9 -40.83 41.17 -8.91
N PRO A 10 -39.98 40.83 -7.93
CA PRO A 10 -38.54 40.78 -8.14
C PRO A 10 -38.14 39.45 -8.80
N VAL A 11 -37.47 39.54 -9.95
CA VAL A 11 -36.79 38.41 -10.59
C VAL A 11 -35.57 38.02 -9.74
N ARG A 12 -35.63 36.88 -9.05
CA ARG A 12 -34.45 36.24 -8.43
C ARG A 12 -33.57 35.66 -9.55
N SER A 13 -32.41 36.28 -9.77
CA SER A 13 -31.33 35.70 -10.57
C SER A 13 -30.72 34.51 -9.81
N THR A 14 -31.02 33.28 -10.22
CA THR A 14 -30.28 32.08 -9.80
C THR A 14 -28.96 32.02 -10.56
N VAL A 15 -27.89 32.48 -9.91
CA VAL A 15 -26.52 32.22 -10.36
C VAL A 15 -26.21 30.74 -10.12
N SER A 16 -26.41 29.91 -11.14
CA SER A 16 -25.84 28.56 -11.20
C SER A 16 -24.32 28.70 -11.28
N ARG A 17 -23.62 28.54 -10.16
CA ARG A 17 -22.17 28.32 -10.16
C ARG A 17 -21.91 26.97 -10.82
N ARG A 18 -21.60 26.98 -12.12
CA ARG A 18 -21.08 25.80 -12.83
C ARG A 18 -19.73 25.41 -12.23
N ARG A 19 -19.59 24.10 -12.05
CA ARG A 19 -18.43 23.34 -11.55
C ARG A 19 -17.12 23.77 -12.22
N ALA A 20 -16.04 23.86 -11.44
CA ALA A 20 -14.69 23.71 -11.98
C ALA A 20 -14.44 22.20 -12.17
N PRO A 21 -14.16 21.71 -13.39
CA PRO A 21 -13.87 20.29 -13.61
C PRO A 21 -12.68 19.84 -12.75
N ILE A 22 -12.71 18.59 -12.26
CA ILE A 22 -11.54 17.97 -11.63
C ILE A 22 -10.45 17.93 -12.70
N GLY A 23 -9.27 18.47 -12.38
CA GLY A 23 -8.17 18.56 -13.33
C GLY A 23 -7.58 17.20 -13.70
N PRO A 24 -6.77 17.14 -14.77
CA PRO A 24 -5.99 15.96 -15.13
C PRO A 24 -5.11 15.49 -13.96
N CYS A 25 -4.83 14.19 -13.91
CA CYS A 25 -3.88 13.63 -12.97
C CYS A 25 -2.46 14.14 -13.27
N SER A 26 -1.96 15.06 -12.45
CA SER A 26 -0.58 15.54 -12.50
C SER A 26 0.16 15.20 -11.21
N ALA A 27 1.47 14.95 -11.29
CA ALA A 27 2.31 14.86 -10.10
C ALA A 27 2.15 16.12 -9.23
N CYS A 28 2.05 15.94 -7.91
CA CYS A 28 1.81 17.05 -6.99
C CYS A 28 2.93 18.10 -7.09
N LYS A 29 2.61 19.38 -7.25
CA LYS A 29 3.62 20.45 -7.16
C LYS A 29 4.10 20.55 -5.71
N PRO A 30 5.41 20.74 -5.45
CA PRO A 30 5.90 20.90 -4.09
C PRO A 30 5.28 22.15 -3.47
N SER A 31 4.56 22.01 -2.36
CA SER A 31 4.18 23.13 -1.49
C SER A 31 5.35 23.46 -0.56
N GLY A 32 5.67 24.75 -0.42
CA GLY A 32 6.90 25.25 0.20
C GLY A 32 7.24 24.78 1.62
N SER A 33 8.55 24.77 1.89
CA SER A 33 9.32 24.56 3.14
C SER A 33 8.92 23.39 4.04
N LEU A 34 9.77 22.36 4.08
CA LEU A 34 9.71 21.23 5.02
C LEU A 34 9.97 21.63 6.47
N PRO A 35 9.25 21.03 7.44
CA PRO A 35 9.77 20.77 8.76
C PRO A 35 10.84 19.66 8.71
N GLN A 36 11.86 19.74 9.57
CA GLN A 36 12.94 18.76 9.83
C GLN A 36 12.49 17.33 10.25
N GLN A 37 11.30 16.85 9.86
CA GLN A 37 10.61 15.69 10.45
C GLN A 37 10.92 14.31 9.85
N LEU A 38 11.98 14.16 9.04
CA LEU A 38 12.45 12.84 8.61
C LEU A 38 13.55 12.26 9.54
N LEU A 39 13.99 13.01 10.54
CA LEU A 39 15.00 12.55 11.50
C LEU A 39 14.44 11.53 12.52
N ASP A 40 13.12 11.51 12.74
CA ASP A 40 12.46 10.49 13.56
C ASP A 40 10.96 10.30 13.20
N PRO A 41 10.62 9.41 12.24
CA PRO A 41 9.25 9.14 11.85
C PRO A 41 8.49 8.26 12.84
N THR A 42 9.05 7.92 14.02
CA THR A 42 8.38 7.07 15.02
C THR A 42 7.03 7.62 15.47
N HIS A 43 6.84 8.95 15.46
CA HIS A 43 5.55 9.57 15.75
C HIS A 43 4.43 9.12 14.80
N LEU A 44 4.75 8.75 13.55
CA LEU A 44 3.79 8.22 12.56
C LEU A 44 3.36 6.79 12.85
N LEU A 45 4.15 6.07 13.64
CA LEU A 45 3.94 4.68 14.03
C LEU A 45 3.17 4.56 15.34
N HIS A 46 2.75 5.69 15.92
CA HIS A 46 1.94 5.68 17.12
C HIS A 46 0.64 4.91 16.89
N TRP A 47 0.36 4.01 17.81
CA TRP A 47 -0.86 3.21 17.88
C TRP A 47 -1.28 3.13 19.34
N SER A 48 -2.60 3.14 19.60
CA SER A 48 -3.15 3.09 20.94
C SER A 48 -2.49 1.94 21.74
N PRO A 49 -1.92 2.21 22.92
CA PRO A 49 -1.28 1.16 23.71
C PRO A 49 -2.31 0.09 24.07
N THR A 50 -1.89 -1.16 24.04
CA THR A 50 -2.68 -2.24 24.66
C THR A 50 -2.68 -2.04 26.18
N SER A 51 -3.80 -2.35 26.84
CA SER A 51 -3.77 -2.48 28.29
C SER A 51 -2.76 -3.56 28.66
N ARG A 52 -1.89 -3.29 29.63
CA ARG A 52 -0.83 -4.20 30.11
C ARG A 52 -1.32 -5.53 30.70
N ASP A 53 -2.62 -5.77 30.74
CA ASP A 53 -3.10 -7.12 31.01
C ASP A 53 -2.66 -8.00 29.83
N ASP A 54 -1.77 -8.95 30.09
CA ASP A 54 -1.57 -10.16 29.29
C ASP A 54 -2.91 -10.92 29.24
N GLY A 55 -3.87 -10.32 28.55
CA GLY A 55 -5.28 -10.61 28.68
C GLY A 55 -5.55 -11.99 28.11
N ASP A 56 -6.13 -12.87 28.94
CA ASP A 56 -6.81 -14.09 28.52
C ASP A 56 -7.52 -13.84 27.17
N LEU A 57 -7.42 -14.78 26.22
CA LEU A 57 -8.08 -14.71 24.91
C LEU A 57 -9.56 -14.27 25.05
N LEU A 58 -10.24 -14.73 26.10
CA LEU A 58 -11.63 -14.37 26.37
C LEU A 58 -11.88 -12.88 26.66
N SER A 59 -10.86 -12.13 27.06
CA SER A 59 -10.87 -10.68 27.29
C SER A 59 -10.52 -9.87 26.04
N SER A 60 -9.97 -10.52 25.01
CA SER A 60 -9.68 -9.89 23.73
C SER A 60 -10.95 -9.58 22.94
N THR A 61 -10.85 -8.64 22.01
CA THR A 61 -12.01 -8.24 21.19
C THR A 61 -12.51 -9.40 20.33
N SER A 62 -13.78 -9.74 20.48
CA SER A 62 -14.45 -10.78 19.72
C SER A 62 -15.24 -10.20 18.55
N PRO A 63 -15.07 -10.74 17.33
CA PRO A 63 -15.86 -10.33 16.18
C PRO A 63 -17.32 -10.75 16.30
N GLN A 64 -17.65 -11.80 17.07
CA GLN A 64 -19.02 -12.32 17.20
C GLN A 64 -19.88 -11.47 18.14
N THR A 65 -19.29 -10.87 19.16
CA THR A 65 -20.01 -10.09 20.18
C THR A 65 -19.93 -8.58 19.91
N SER A 66 -18.90 -8.12 19.20
CA SER A 66 -18.78 -6.72 18.81
C SER A 66 -19.93 -6.32 17.87
N THR A 67 -20.44 -5.09 18.04
CA THR A 67 -21.58 -4.61 17.25
C THR A 67 -21.30 -3.24 16.68
N TYR A 68 -22.03 -2.87 15.63
CA TYR A 68 -22.03 -1.52 15.08
C TYR A 68 -23.45 -1.10 14.74
N HIS A 69 -23.75 0.18 14.78
CA HIS A 69 -25.08 0.73 14.49
C HIS A 69 -24.96 2.15 13.93
N LEU A 70 -26.03 2.66 13.33
CA LEU A 70 -26.06 4.05 12.87
C LEU A 70 -25.95 5.01 14.07
N ARG A 71 -25.19 6.10 13.89
CA ARG A 71 -25.04 7.13 14.93
C ARG A 71 -26.36 7.87 15.19
N GLY A 72 -27.19 8.01 14.17
CA GLY A 72 -28.50 8.66 14.22
C GLY A 72 -29.64 7.73 13.82
N PRO A 73 -30.90 8.22 13.85
CA PRO A 73 -32.04 7.45 13.40
C PRO A 73 -31.89 7.07 11.92
N ALA A 74 -32.32 5.86 11.57
CA ALA A 74 -32.34 5.42 10.19
C ALA A 74 -33.26 6.30 9.33
N GLN A 75 -32.78 6.69 8.16
CA GLN A 75 -33.56 7.43 7.17
C GLN A 75 -34.01 6.48 6.06
N ALA A 76 -35.13 6.80 5.41
CA ALA A 76 -35.64 6.03 4.26
C ALA A 76 -34.63 6.04 3.10
N SER A 77 -33.94 7.16 2.92
CA SER A 77 -32.87 7.34 1.95
C SER A 77 -31.84 8.35 2.44
N TYR A 78 -30.66 8.32 1.84
CA TYR A 78 -29.55 9.21 2.15
C TYR A 78 -29.10 9.94 0.88
N ALA A 79 -28.68 11.19 1.01
CA ALA A 79 -28.27 12.00 -0.12
C ALA A 79 -26.89 11.58 -0.67
N LEU A 80 -26.76 11.40 -1.98
CA LEU A 80 -25.45 11.25 -2.63
C LEU A 80 -24.54 12.42 -2.27
N GLY A 81 -23.28 12.21 -1.93
CA GLY A 81 -22.39 13.30 -1.51
C GLY A 81 -22.52 13.70 -0.04
N SER A 82 -23.29 12.97 0.78
CA SER A 82 -23.23 13.06 2.24
C SER A 82 -22.37 11.95 2.85
N TYR A 83 -22.26 11.96 4.18
CA TYR A 83 -21.64 10.89 4.96
C TYR A 83 -22.69 10.06 5.68
N LEU A 84 -22.48 8.75 5.71
CA LEU A 84 -23.11 7.83 6.65
C LEU A 84 -22.18 7.65 7.84
N GLU A 85 -22.68 7.91 9.05
CA GLU A 85 -21.92 7.72 10.28
C GLU A 85 -22.50 6.59 11.13
N GLY A 86 -21.62 5.75 11.66
CA GLY A 86 -21.95 4.66 12.56
C GLY A 86 -21.04 4.63 13.78
N ILE A 87 -21.52 4.00 14.85
CA ILE A 87 -20.74 3.73 16.05
C ILE A 87 -20.52 2.22 16.15
N LEU A 88 -19.26 1.81 16.18
CA LEU A 88 -18.86 0.46 16.53
C LEU A 88 -18.49 0.40 18.01
N VAL A 89 -18.93 -0.67 18.67
CA VAL A 89 -18.62 -0.98 20.07
C VAL A 89 -17.90 -2.32 20.09
N ALA A 90 -16.60 -2.28 20.40
CA ALA A 90 -15.78 -3.46 20.59
C ALA A 90 -16.17 -4.15 21.89
N ARG A 91 -16.33 -5.48 21.84
CA ARG A 91 -16.69 -6.32 22.99
C ARG A 91 -15.78 -7.52 23.09
N ASP A 92 -15.54 -7.97 24.30
CA ASP A 92 -14.83 -9.21 24.57
C ASP A 92 -15.65 -10.46 24.19
N HIS A 93 -15.07 -11.65 24.27
CA HIS A 93 -15.77 -12.91 23.97
C HIS A 93 -16.95 -13.20 24.92
N ARG A 94 -17.07 -12.47 26.04
CA ARG A 94 -18.18 -12.57 27.00
C ARG A 94 -19.24 -11.50 26.77
N GLY A 95 -19.11 -10.68 25.73
CA GLY A 95 -20.04 -9.63 25.37
C GLY A 95 -19.92 -8.34 26.20
N ARG A 96 -18.83 -8.16 26.95
CA ARG A 96 -18.58 -6.95 27.74
C ARG A 96 -17.91 -5.89 26.87
N PRO A 97 -18.36 -4.62 26.89
CA PRO A 97 -17.68 -3.54 26.19
C PRO A 97 -16.21 -3.40 26.62
N LYS A 98 -15.32 -3.20 25.65
CA LYS A 98 -13.92 -2.85 25.90
C LYS A 98 -13.84 -1.44 26.49
N SER A 99 -12.83 -1.20 27.31
CA SER A 99 -12.56 0.11 27.95
C SER A 99 -11.45 0.90 27.25
N HIS A 100 -10.81 0.31 26.25
CA HIS A 100 -9.71 0.89 25.48
C HIS A 100 -9.87 0.57 24.00
N GLY A 101 -9.24 1.39 23.16
CA GLY A 101 -9.15 1.16 21.72
C GLY A 101 -7.97 0.26 21.31
N GLY A 102 -7.48 0.48 20.10
CA GLY A 102 -6.30 -0.18 19.53
C GLY A 102 -6.59 -1.40 18.65
N ASP A 103 -7.86 -1.78 18.46
CA ASP A 103 -8.22 -2.82 17.50
C ASP A 103 -8.02 -2.31 16.07
N LEU A 104 -7.55 -3.19 15.18
CA LEU A 104 -7.55 -2.92 13.75
C LEU A 104 -8.87 -3.43 13.15
N PHE A 105 -9.80 -2.52 12.95
CA PHE A 105 -10.99 -2.76 12.13
C PHE A 105 -10.75 -2.34 10.67
N ARG A 106 -11.50 -2.95 9.76
CA ARG A 106 -11.66 -2.48 8.38
C ARG A 106 -13.14 -2.41 8.06
N ALA A 107 -13.57 -1.28 7.53
CA ALA A 107 -14.95 -1.04 7.17
C ALA A 107 -15.04 -0.65 5.71
N ARG A 108 -16.12 -1.03 5.04
CA ARG A 108 -16.41 -0.63 3.67
C ARG A 108 -17.90 -0.51 3.45
N LEU A 109 -18.27 0.40 2.56
CA LEU A 109 -19.62 0.48 2.03
C LEU A 109 -19.62 -0.19 0.66
N LEU A 110 -20.56 -1.10 0.43
CA LEU A 110 -20.64 -1.91 -0.77
C LEU A 110 -21.95 -1.62 -1.51
N GLY A 111 -21.89 -1.56 -2.84
CA GLY A 111 -23.06 -1.59 -3.72
C GLY A 111 -23.04 -2.86 -4.56
N PRO A 112 -23.58 -4.00 -4.06
CA PRO A 112 -23.39 -5.32 -4.68
C PRO A 112 -23.84 -5.38 -6.14
N ASN A 113 -24.99 -4.79 -6.45
CA ASN A 113 -25.58 -4.79 -7.80
C ASN A 113 -24.79 -3.93 -8.80
N LEU A 114 -23.93 -3.03 -8.32
CA LEU A 114 -23.17 -2.09 -9.13
C LEU A 114 -21.69 -2.39 -9.13
N LYS A 115 -21.22 -3.48 -8.49
CA LYS A 115 -19.78 -3.69 -8.23
C LYS A 115 -19.13 -2.40 -7.69
N ALA A 116 -19.86 -1.72 -6.82
CA ALA A 116 -19.44 -0.46 -6.22
C ALA A 116 -18.90 -0.71 -4.82
N GLY A 117 -17.95 0.10 -4.40
CA GLY A 117 -17.29 -0.07 -3.12
C GLY A 117 -16.43 1.12 -2.75
N VAL A 118 -16.43 1.50 -1.48
CA VAL A 118 -15.59 2.55 -0.93
C VAL A 118 -15.10 2.13 0.45
N PRO A 119 -13.82 2.38 0.81
CA PRO A 119 -13.36 2.10 2.15
C PRO A 119 -13.97 3.12 3.11
N GLY A 120 -14.37 2.64 4.29
CA GLY A 120 -14.84 3.49 5.38
C GLY A 120 -13.67 4.01 6.21
N ASP A 121 -13.76 5.26 6.64
CA ASP A 121 -12.85 5.83 7.63
C ASP A 121 -13.25 5.34 9.03
N ILE A 122 -12.26 5.00 9.84
CA ILE A 122 -12.46 4.48 11.20
C ILE A 122 -11.60 5.31 12.15
N GLN A 123 -12.27 6.01 13.05
CA GLN A 123 -11.62 6.74 14.12
C GLN A 123 -11.78 5.98 15.44
N ASP A 124 -10.67 5.54 16.02
CA ASP A 124 -10.62 5.02 17.39
C ASP A 124 -10.87 6.15 18.39
N LEU A 125 -11.90 6.00 19.24
CA LEU A 125 -12.25 6.98 20.27
C LEU A 125 -11.54 6.71 21.61
N GLY A 126 -10.70 5.67 21.67
CA GLY A 126 -9.83 5.35 22.79
C GLY A 126 -10.52 4.69 23.99
N ASN A 127 -11.82 4.44 23.92
CA ASN A 127 -12.65 3.93 25.02
C ASN A 127 -13.38 2.61 24.66
N GLY A 128 -12.89 1.89 23.65
CA GLY A 128 -13.54 0.67 23.12
C GLY A 128 -14.66 0.95 22.11
N THR A 129 -14.86 2.21 21.72
CA THR A 129 -15.79 2.59 20.65
C THR A 129 -15.07 3.28 19.49
N TYR A 130 -15.63 3.14 18.30
CA TYR A 130 -15.05 3.63 17.06
C TYR A 130 -16.11 4.35 16.23
N LEU A 131 -15.76 5.51 15.69
CA LEU A 131 -16.60 6.23 14.73
C LEU A 131 -16.30 5.72 13.32
N LEU A 132 -17.32 5.19 12.65
CA LEU A 132 -17.28 4.76 11.26
C LEU A 132 -17.85 5.88 10.38
N SER A 133 -17.13 6.27 9.33
CA SER A 133 -17.60 7.29 8.38
C SER A 133 -17.48 6.79 6.94
N PHE A 134 -18.59 6.82 6.19
CA PHE A 134 -18.63 6.38 4.80
C PHE A 134 -19.15 7.51 3.89
N PRO A 135 -18.36 7.97 2.91
CA PRO A 135 -18.87 8.88 1.91
C PRO A 135 -19.81 8.13 0.94
N LEU A 136 -20.96 8.72 0.66
CA LEU A 136 -21.94 8.16 -0.26
C LEU A 136 -21.64 8.62 -1.69
N LEU A 137 -21.04 7.76 -2.51
CA LEU A 137 -20.44 8.12 -3.80
C LEU A 137 -21.14 7.51 -5.03
N TRP A 138 -22.21 6.73 -4.84
CA TRP A 138 -23.08 6.25 -5.91
C TRP A 138 -24.53 6.20 -5.45
N ALA A 139 -25.46 6.30 -6.40
CA ALA A 139 -26.88 6.14 -6.14
C ALA A 139 -27.31 4.68 -6.20
N GLY A 140 -28.29 4.30 -5.37
CA GLY A 140 -28.85 2.96 -5.28
C GLY A 140 -28.61 2.30 -3.93
N GLN A 141 -28.80 0.98 -3.88
CA GLN A 141 -28.65 0.21 -2.65
C GLN A 141 -27.17 0.16 -2.22
N ALA A 142 -26.95 0.36 -0.93
CA ALA A 142 -25.65 0.23 -0.29
C ALA A 142 -25.75 -0.59 1.01
N GLN A 143 -24.68 -1.29 1.36
CA GLN A 143 -24.59 -2.09 2.58
C GLN A 143 -23.25 -1.84 3.27
N VAL A 144 -23.28 -1.62 4.59
CA VAL A 144 -22.07 -1.50 5.41
C VAL A 144 -21.57 -2.89 5.75
N GLN A 145 -20.26 -3.09 5.64
CA GLN A 145 -19.60 -4.29 6.13
C GLN A 145 -18.40 -3.88 6.99
N VAL A 146 -18.24 -4.51 8.14
CA VAL A 146 -17.13 -4.28 9.06
C VAL A 146 -16.47 -5.60 9.41
N ARG A 147 -15.13 -5.60 9.42
CA ARG A 147 -14.29 -6.72 9.81
C ARG A 147 -13.38 -6.34 10.96
N LEU A 148 -13.24 -7.23 11.93
CA LEU A 148 -12.12 -7.22 12.86
C LEU A 148 -10.94 -7.88 12.15
N ILE A 149 -9.92 -7.08 11.81
CA ILE A 149 -8.69 -7.59 11.23
C ILE A 149 -7.83 -8.16 12.35
N HIS A 150 -7.48 -7.35 13.35
CA HIS A 150 -6.78 -7.79 14.55
C HIS A 150 -7.41 -7.13 15.79
N SER A 151 -7.61 -7.89 16.86
CA SER A 151 -7.92 -7.32 18.17
C SER A 151 -6.76 -6.45 18.65
N SER A 152 -7.02 -5.54 19.58
CA SER A 152 -5.98 -4.72 20.18
C SER A 152 -4.86 -5.58 20.79
N GLU A 153 -5.20 -6.71 21.39
CA GLU A 153 -4.26 -7.69 21.95
C GLU A 153 -3.37 -8.31 20.87
N ALA A 154 -3.96 -8.74 19.75
CA ALA A 154 -3.21 -9.24 18.60
C ALA A 154 -2.32 -8.16 17.98
N VAL A 155 -2.77 -6.90 17.94
CA VAL A 155 -1.93 -5.76 17.55
C VAL A 155 -0.76 -5.60 18.52
N GLY A 156 -0.97 -5.78 19.82
CA GLY A 156 0.09 -5.77 20.84
C GLY A 156 1.18 -6.82 20.56
N VAL A 157 0.80 -8.03 20.13
CA VAL A 157 1.74 -9.07 19.68
C VAL A 157 2.57 -8.57 18.49
N LEU A 158 1.90 -8.05 17.46
CA LEU A 158 2.56 -7.53 16.25
C LEU A 158 3.53 -6.39 16.59
N GLN A 159 3.12 -5.45 17.44
CA GLN A 159 3.95 -4.33 17.92
C GLN A 159 5.19 -4.82 18.67
N ARG A 160 5.01 -5.78 19.59
CA ARG A 160 6.12 -6.35 20.36
C ARG A 160 7.13 -7.02 19.45
N ILE A 161 6.68 -7.85 18.51
CA ILE A 161 7.54 -8.51 17.53
C ILE A 161 8.29 -7.46 16.69
N TRP A 162 7.59 -6.44 16.20
CA TRP A 162 8.18 -5.43 15.33
C TRP A 162 9.19 -4.51 16.03
N ARG A 163 9.06 -4.35 17.34
CA ARG A 163 9.98 -3.55 18.17
C ARG A 163 11.16 -4.36 18.68
N ASP A 164 10.90 -5.58 19.16
CA ASP A 164 11.86 -6.34 19.97
C ASP A 164 12.68 -7.33 19.13
N GLN A 165 12.23 -7.69 17.93
CA GLN A 165 12.95 -8.61 17.05
C GLN A 165 13.81 -7.86 16.03
N TRP A 166 15.04 -8.34 15.82
CA TRP A 166 15.94 -7.86 14.75
C TRP A 166 15.35 -8.09 13.36
N ALA A 167 14.78 -9.28 13.15
CA ALA A 167 14.01 -9.67 11.99
C ALA A 167 13.26 -10.96 12.34
N THR A 168 12.14 -11.24 11.67
CA THR A 168 11.40 -12.50 11.83
C THR A 168 11.80 -13.56 10.80
N VAL A 169 12.82 -13.26 9.97
CA VAL A 169 13.35 -14.14 8.92
C VAL A 169 14.87 -14.04 8.85
N ASP A 170 15.51 -15.13 8.44
CA ASP A 170 16.88 -15.12 7.96
C ASP A 170 16.95 -15.38 6.44
N PHE A 171 18.17 -15.38 5.93
CA PHE A 171 18.46 -15.63 4.53
C PHE A 171 19.65 -16.57 4.38
N THR A 172 19.86 -17.08 3.18
CA THR A 172 21.01 -17.93 2.87
C THR A 172 21.85 -17.28 1.77
N GLY A 173 23.13 -17.08 2.06
CA GLY A 173 24.15 -16.73 1.08
C GLY A 173 24.85 -17.98 0.57
N TYR A 174 25.12 -18.02 -0.72
CA TYR A 174 25.84 -19.12 -1.38
C TYR A 174 27.15 -18.58 -1.95
N PHE A 175 28.24 -19.18 -1.50
CA PHE A 175 29.61 -18.81 -1.79
C PHE A 175 30.23 -19.84 -2.71
N ARG A 176 30.95 -19.42 -3.73
CA ARG A 176 31.52 -20.33 -4.74
C ARG A 176 33.02 -20.15 -4.87
N GLY A 177 33.76 -21.22 -4.64
CA GLY A 177 35.21 -21.26 -4.79
C GLY A 177 35.69 -21.36 -6.23
N PRO A 178 37.02 -21.22 -6.46
CA PRO A 178 37.61 -21.22 -7.80
C PRO A 178 37.46 -22.54 -8.56
N THR A 179 37.31 -23.67 -7.85
CA THR A 179 37.06 -24.99 -8.46
C THR A 179 35.57 -25.32 -8.59
N GLY A 180 34.69 -24.39 -8.23
CA GLY A 180 33.23 -24.54 -8.31
C GLY A 180 32.56 -25.18 -7.10
N TYR A 181 33.30 -25.56 -6.05
CA TYR A 181 32.69 -26.00 -4.79
C TYR A 181 31.92 -24.85 -4.13
N GLU A 182 30.85 -25.20 -3.43
CA GLU A 182 29.97 -24.22 -2.80
C GLU A 182 29.93 -24.41 -1.28
N GLU A 183 29.90 -23.29 -0.57
CA GLU A 183 29.56 -23.23 0.85
C GLU A 183 28.35 -22.32 1.01
N SER A 184 27.54 -22.55 2.04
CA SER A 184 26.44 -21.66 2.39
C SER A 184 26.60 -21.14 3.81
N ALA A 185 26.11 -19.92 4.03
CA ALA A 185 26.08 -19.31 5.33
C ALA A 185 24.80 -18.49 5.54
N THR A 186 24.38 -18.36 6.78
CA THR A 186 23.21 -17.54 7.14
C THR A 186 23.50 -16.06 6.90
N CYS A 187 22.55 -15.37 6.28
CA CYS A 187 22.56 -13.93 6.02
C CYS A 187 21.46 -13.21 6.83
N ASN A 188 21.51 -11.88 6.85
CA ASN A 188 20.76 -11.03 7.77
C ASN A 188 21.12 -11.25 9.24
N VAL A 189 22.39 -11.58 9.49
CA VAL A 189 22.89 -11.78 10.84
C VAL A 189 23.10 -10.45 11.56
N ASN A 190 22.99 -10.44 12.88
CA ASN A 190 23.32 -9.28 13.70
C ASN A 190 24.79 -9.38 14.17
N PRO A 191 25.71 -8.54 13.66
CA PRO A 191 27.13 -8.61 14.02
C PRO A 191 27.38 -8.43 15.52
N LEU A 192 26.52 -7.67 16.21
CA LEU A 192 26.64 -7.42 17.65
C LEU A 192 26.38 -8.68 18.50
N LEU A 193 25.67 -9.68 17.95
CA LEU A 193 25.36 -10.93 18.64
C LEU A 193 26.35 -12.05 18.32
N ILE A 194 27.06 -11.98 17.19
CA ILE A 194 27.99 -13.04 16.75
C ILE A 194 29.38 -12.89 17.40
N GLY A 195 29.74 -11.69 17.86
CA GLY A 195 30.82 -11.51 18.84
C GLY A 195 32.22 -11.24 18.30
N GLU A 196 32.47 -11.36 16.99
CA GLU A 196 33.77 -11.00 16.37
C GLU A 196 33.58 -10.48 14.94
N GLU A 197 34.18 -9.32 14.61
CA GLU A 197 34.12 -8.72 13.25
C GLU A 197 34.67 -9.68 12.18
N GLU A 198 35.67 -10.51 12.53
CA GLU A 198 36.29 -11.50 11.62
C GLU A 198 35.38 -12.68 11.23
N SER A 199 34.28 -12.89 11.97
CA SER A 199 33.33 -13.99 11.77
C SER A 199 32.14 -13.62 10.87
N THR A 200 32.06 -12.36 10.44
CA THR A 200 30.96 -11.82 9.65
C THR A 200 31.47 -11.24 8.33
N CYS A 201 30.75 -11.50 7.25
CA CYS A 201 30.93 -10.86 5.96
C CYS A 201 30.08 -9.59 5.87
N HIS A 202 30.71 -8.49 5.44
CA HIS A 202 30.09 -7.18 5.35
C HIS A 202 29.96 -6.77 3.89
N TYR A 203 28.74 -6.51 3.44
CA TYR A 203 28.46 -6.02 2.09
C TYR A 203 27.82 -4.66 2.19
N ARG A 204 28.44 -3.67 1.54
CA ARG A 204 27.94 -2.31 1.47
C ARG A 204 27.45 -2.03 0.06
N ASP A 205 26.24 -1.48 -0.04
CA ASP A 205 25.79 -0.85 -1.29
C ASP A 205 26.41 0.55 -1.34
N GLU A 206 27.27 0.81 -2.32
CA GLU A 206 27.99 2.09 -2.42
C GLU A 206 27.06 3.27 -2.73
N ASP A 207 25.94 3.02 -3.40
CA ASP A 207 24.96 4.04 -3.79
C ASP A 207 24.01 4.42 -2.65
N SER A 208 23.47 3.43 -1.92
CA SER A 208 22.54 3.66 -0.80
C SER A 208 23.24 3.81 0.55
N GLY A 209 24.46 3.30 0.68
CA GLY A 209 25.19 3.18 1.95
C GLY A 209 24.66 2.09 2.88
N GLU A 210 23.70 1.28 2.46
CA GLU A 210 23.12 0.22 3.27
C GLU A 210 24.11 -0.94 3.46
N LEU A 211 23.99 -1.59 4.61
CA LEU A 211 24.82 -2.72 4.99
C LEU A 211 24.00 -4.00 5.00
N TRP A 212 24.62 -5.07 4.53
CA TRP A 212 24.12 -6.42 4.60
C TRP A 212 25.18 -7.34 5.18
N PHE A 213 24.74 -8.28 6.01
CA PHE A 213 25.63 -9.11 6.79
C PHE A 213 25.32 -10.58 6.59
N CYS A 214 26.35 -11.39 6.43
CA CYS A 214 26.26 -12.84 6.46
C CYS A 214 27.31 -13.41 7.42
N ALA A 215 27.04 -14.54 8.05
CA ALA A 215 28.08 -15.32 8.69
C ALA A 215 29.16 -15.68 7.66
N ARG A 216 30.41 -15.72 8.10
CA ARG A 216 31.52 -16.12 7.24
C ARG A 216 31.41 -17.61 6.91
N PRO A 217 31.53 -18.01 5.63
CA PRO A 217 31.51 -19.42 5.29
C PRO A 217 32.80 -20.11 5.79
N PRO A 218 32.78 -21.44 6.01
CA PRO A 218 33.87 -22.14 6.70
C PRO A 218 35.27 -21.97 6.12
N THR A 219 35.41 -21.96 4.79
CA THR A 219 36.73 -21.89 4.13
C THR A 219 36.81 -20.81 3.06
N LEU A 220 35.66 -20.37 2.53
CA LEU A 220 35.62 -19.38 1.47
C LEU A 220 35.76 -17.92 1.97
N PRO A 221 36.34 -17.02 1.17
CA PRO A 221 36.37 -15.59 1.49
C PRO A 221 35.00 -14.94 1.24
N CYS A 222 34.72 -13.81 1.90
CA CYS A 222 33.43 -13.13 1.81
C CYS A 222 33.09 -12.61 0.40
N ASP A 223 34.09 -12.24 -0.39
CA ASP A 223 33.90 -11.79 -1.78
C ASP A 223 33.49 -12.90 -2.76
N SER A 224 33.47 -14.16 -2.30
CA SER A 224 33.00 -15.30 -3.10
C SER A 224 31.47 -15.50 -3.06
N LEU A 225 30.71 -14.60 -2.43
CA LEU A 225 29.24 -14.62 -2.45
C LEU A 225 28.71 -14.42 -3.88
N VAL A 226 28.02 -15.43 -4.42
CA VAL A 226 27.50 -15.41 -5.79
C VAL A 226 25.98 -15.35 -5.84
N GLU A 227 25.30 -15.95 -4.88
CA GLU A 227 23.83 -16.07 -4.88
C GLU A 227 23.24 -15.91 -3.47
N HIS A 228 21.95 -15.60 -3.42
CA HIS A 228 21.22 -15.36 -2.19
C HIS A 228 19.76 -15.85 -2.31
N SER A 229 19.19 -16.38 -1.22
CA SER A 229 17.77 -16.76 -1.15
C SER A 229 17.16 -16.41 0.21
N SER A 230 15.83 -16.47 0.28
CA SER A 230 15.12 -16.58 1.56
C SER A 230 15.61 -17.79 2.34
N GLY A 231 15.66 -17.66 3.66
CA GLY A 231 15.93 -18.76 4.57
C GLY A 231 14.67 -19.14 5.36
N HIS A 232 14.81 -19.23 6.67
CA HIS A 232 13.81 -19.66 7.63
C HIS A 232 13.00 -18.49 8.18
N TYR A 233 11.74 -18.78 8.50
CA TYR A 233 10.95 -17.94 9.39
C TYR A 233 11.22 -18.36 10.84
N TRP A 234 11.59 -17.40 11.67
CA TRP A 234 11.86 -17.65 13.09
C TRP A 234 10.55 -17.79 13.86
N ASN A 235 10.49 -18.73 14.80
CA ASN A 235 9.37 -18.76 15.73
C ASN A 235 9.49 -17.58 16.71
N VAL A 236 8.63 -16.58 16.51
CA VAL A 236 8.60 -15.32 17.28
C VAL A 236 7.34 -15.19 18.14
N THR A 237 6.58 -16.28 18.27
CA THR A 237 5.30 -16.32 18.98
C THR A 237 5.31 -17.33 20.13
N THR A 238 4.57 -17.02 21.17
CA THR A 238 4.17 -17.95 22.22
C THR A 238 2.84 -18.63 21.86
N PRO A 239 2.45 -19.74 22.52
CA PRO A 239 1.13 -20.33 22.31
C PRO A 239 -0.04 -19.38 22.57
N HIS A 240 0.15 -18.39 23.45
CA HIS A 240 -0.86 -17.35 23.71
C HIS A 240 -0.99 -16.40 22.52
N ASP A 241 0.14 -15.96 21.94
CA ASP A 241 0.15 -15.13 20.74
C ASP A 241 -0.52 -15.84 19.55
N GLU A 242 -0.25 -17.14 19.38
CA GLU A 242 -0.86 -17.96 18.34
C GLU A 242 -2.38 -18.02 18.48
N ALA A 243 -2.90 -18.07 19.71
CA ALA A 243 -4.34 -18.04 19.97
C ALA A 243 -4.98 -16.69 19.61
N LEU A 244 -4.30 -15.58 19.87
CA LEU A 244 -4.74 -14.23 19.48
C LEU A 244 -4.68 -14.00 17.96
N MET A 245 -3.71 -14.63 17.28
CA MET A 245 -3.51 -14.53 15.84
C MET A 245 -4.26 -15.61 15.05
N ALA A 246 -5.04 -16.46 15.73
CA ALA A 246 -5.72 -17.58 15.10
C ALA A 246 -6.76 -17.12 14.07
N TRP A 247 -6.88 -17.89 12.99
CA TRP A 247 -7.77 -17.59 11.86
C TRP A 247 -9.25 -17.47 12.25
N ASN A 248 -9.68 -18.01 13.40
CA ASN A 248 -11.07 -17.97 13.87
C ASN A 248 -11.42 -16.66 14.60
N VAL A 249 -10.42 -15.88 15.01
CA VAL A 249 -10.57 -14.58 15.69
C VAL A 249 -10.05 -13.39 14.87
N THR A 250 -9.17 -13.65 13.91
CA THR A 250 -8.57 -12.66 12.98
C THR A 250 -9.28 -12.66 11.62
N ASP A 251 -9.35 -11.48 10.97
CA ASP A 251 -10.04 -11.23 9.69
C ASP A 251 -11.46 -11.80 9.63
N LYS A 252 -12.29 -11.39 10.60
CA LYS A 252 -13.69 -11.83 10.72
C LYS A 252 -14.66 -10.70 10.52
N GLU A 253 -15.69 -10.98 9.73
CA GLU A 253 -16.85 -10.10 9.60
C GLU A 253 -17.64 -10.07 10.91
N LEU A 254 -18.00 -8.86 11.33
CA LEU A 254 -18.91 -8.66 12.46
C LEU A 254 -20.35 -8.97 12.01
N PRO A 255 -21.23 -9.39 12.94
CA PRO A 255 -22.65 -9.50 12.68
C PRO A 255 -23.23 -8.23 12.06
N GLN A 256 -24.17 -8.37 11.13
CA GLN A 256 -24.77 -7.23 10.46
C GLN A 256 -25.49 -6.31 11.46
N GLY A 257 -24.98 -5.09 11.62
CA GLY A 257 -25.49 -4.11 12.58
C GLY A 257 -26.23 -2.92 11.94
N ILE A 258 -26.02 -2.69 10.65
CA ILE A 258 -26.71 -1.66 9.86
C ILE A 258 -27.41 -2.36 8.69
N SER A 259 -28.73 -2.20 8.60
CA SER A 259 -29.53 -2.73 7.49
C SER A 259 -29.13 -2.07 6.17
N PRO A 260 -29.32 -2.74 5.02
CA PRO A 260 -29.08 -2.13 3.72
C PRO A 260 -29.86 -0.82 3.59
N LEU A 261 -29.22 0.19 3.01
CA LEU A 261 -29.75 1.54 2.87
C LEU A 261 -29.83 1.95 1.40
N TRP A 262 -30.58 3.01 1.13
CA TRP A 262 -30.75 3.57 -0.20
C TRP A 262 -30.09 4.94 -0.31
N VAL A 263 -29.29 5.14 -1.37
CA VAL A 263 -28.67 6.43 -1.69
C VAL A 263 -29.41 7.06 -2.87
N ASP A 264 -29.96 8.25 -2.67
CA ASP A 264 -30.68 9.01 -3.70
C ASP A 264 -29.75 9.75 -4.64
N LYS A 265 -30.22 9.99 -5.87
CA LYS A 265 -29.46 10.66 -6.93
C LYS A 265 -29.17 12.14 -6.67
N GLU A 266 -29.86 12.78 -5.73
CA GLU A 266 -29.75 14.21 -5.48
C GLU A 266 -28.77 14.52 -4.34
N SER A 267 -27.63 15.15 -4.66
CA SER A 267 -27.16 16.31 -3.90
C SER A 267 -26.10 17.12 -4.64
N ASN A 268 -26.06 18.42 -4.33
CA ASN A 268 -25.04 19.40 -4.76
C ASN A 268 -23.92 19.57 -3.71
N ARG A 269 -23.58 18.53 -2.95
CA ARG A 269 -22.52 18.62 -1.92
C ARG A 269 -21.19 18.10 -2.43
N SER A 270 -20.15 18.90 -2.21
CA SER A 270 -18.76 18.49 -2.39
C SER A 270 -18.32 17.74 -1.14
N LEU A 271 -17.89 16.50 -1.29
CA LEU A 271 -17.24 15.74 -0.22
C LEU A 271 -15.78 16.13 -0.11
N ALA A 272 -15.20 15.90 1.07
CA ALA A 272 -13.76 15.97 1.25
C ALA A 272 -13.09 14.82 0.46
N PRO A 273 -11.85 14.99 -0.03
CA PRO A 273 -11.14 14.01 -0.86
C PRO A 273 -10.59 12.82 -0.04
N LYS A 274 -11.34 12.34 0.96
CA LYS A 274 -11.05 11.13 1.72
C LYS A 274 -12.25 10.19 1.61
N PRO A 275 -12.07 8.96 1.12
CA PRO A 275 -10.80 8.30 0.70
C PRO A 275 -10.25 8.84 -0.64
N SER A 276 -9.14 8.28 -1.14
CA SER A 276 -8.52 8.65 -2.42
C SER A 276 -9.40 8.34 -3.63
N GLY A 277 -10.35 7.41 -3.51
CA GLY A 277 -11.26 7.03 -4.57
C GLY A 277 -12.31 6.01 -4.16
N PHE A 278 -13.09 5.54 -5.13
CA PHE A 278 -14.12 4.52 -4.94
C PHE A 278 -14.35 3.73 -6.23
N TYR A 279 -14.86 2.50 -6.09
CA TYR A 279 -15.35 1.72 -7.22
C TYR A 279 -16.79 2.05 -7.56
N HIS A 280 -17.08 2.16 -8.84
CA HIS A 280 -18.43 2.11 -9.38
C HIS A 280 -18.40 1.33 -10.71
N ARG A 281 -19.27 0.33 -10.84
CA ARG A 281 -19.29 -0.59 -12.00
C ARG A 281 -17.95 -1.30 -12.24
N GLY A 282 -17.19 -1.56 -11.18
CA GLY A 282 -15.87 -2.20 -11.26
C GLY A 282 -14.74 -1.29 -11.76
N VAL A 283 -14.99 0.01 -11.92
CA VAL A 283 -13.98 1.01 -12.28
C VAL A 283 -13.68 1.90 -11.09
N TRP A 284 -12.40 2.15 -10.84
CA TRP A 284 -11.92 3.05 -9.80
C TRP A 284 -12.02 4.50 -10.26
N HIS A 285 -12.70 5.31 -9.46
CA HIS A 285 -12.82 6.74 -9.64
C HIS A 285 -12.01 7.46 -8.56
N SER A 286 -10.93 8.12 -8.98
CA SER A 286 -10.13 8.97 -8.09
C SER A 286 -10.92 10.21 -7.67
N LEU A 287 -10.85 10.55 -6.38
CA LEU A 287 -11.39 11.81 -5.85
C LEU A 287 -10.36 12.95 -5.93
N SER A 288 -9.10 12.64 -6.23
CA SER A 288 -8.01 13.63 -6.28
C SER A 288 -7.76 14.18 -7.68
N CYS A 289 -8.00 13.37 -8.72
CA CYS A 289 -7.78 13.76 -10.11
C CYS A 289 -8.66 12.95 -11.07
N SER A 290 -8.76 13.41 -12.32
CA SER A 290 -9.51 12.71 -13.36
C SER A 290 -8.73 11.49 -13.85
N SER A 291 -9.26 10.29 -13.59
CA SER A 291 -8.71 9.01 -14.07
C SER A 291 -9.51 8.47 -15.26
N HIS A 292 -8.83 7.74 -16.14
CA HIS A 292 -9.38 7.14 -17.35
C HIS A 292 -9.24 5.62 -17.31
N SER A 293 -10.11 4.94 -18.05
CA SER A 293 -9.99 3.49 -18.23
C SER A 293 -9.37 3.16 -19.58
N PHE A 294 -8.38 2.27 -19.57
CA PHE A 294 -7.62 1.86 -20.74
C PHE A 294 -8.05 0.45 -21.16
N SER A 295 -9.28 0.35 -21.67
CA SER A 295 -9.94 -0.94 -21.93
C SER A 295 -9.43 -1.72 -23.15
N THR A 296 -8.52 -1.16 -23.95
CA THR A 296 -7.99 -1.78 -25.16
C THR A 296 -6.47 -1.69 -25.22
N ALA A 297 -5.84 -2.65 -25.90
CA ALA A 297 -4.40 -2.64 -26.13
C ALA A 297 -3.93 -1.37 -26.87
N ASP A 298 -4.73 -0.87 -27.83
CA ASP A 298 -4.41 0.35 -28.57
C ASP A 298 -4.37 1.59 -27.67
N ASN A 299 -5.31 1.73 -26.74
CA ASN A 299 -5.32 2.86 -25.80
C ASN A 299 -4.07 2.84 -24.89
N ILE A 300 -3.65 1.64 -24.46
CA ILE A 300 -2.43 1.46 -23.66
C ILE A 300 -1.19 1.82 -24.50
N LEU A 301 -1.11 1.33 -25.75
CA LEU A 301 -0.02 1.62 -26.67
C LEU A 301 0.10 3.11 -26.99
N ASP A 302 -1.02 3.79 -27.25
CA ASP A 302 -1.05 5.22 -27.52
C ASP A 302 -0.56 6.02 -26.31
N CYS A 303 -0.98 5.65 -25.09
CA CYS A 303 -0.53 6.28 -23.85
C CYS A 303 0.98 6.09 -23.60
N LEU A 304 1.48 4.87 -23.82
CA LEU A 304 2.88 4.53 -23.55
C LEU A 304 3.85 4.93 -24.67
N THR A 305 3.35 5.41 -25.82
CA THR A 305 4.18 5.72 -27.00
C THR A 305 5.34 6.64 -26.62
N GLY A 306 6.56 6.24 -26.99
CA GLY A 306 7.79 6.97 -26.72
C GLY A 306 8.27 6.97 -25.27
N HIS A 307 7.71 6.15 -24.39
CA HIS A 307 8.10 6.09 -22.97
C HIS A 307 8.92 4.83 -22.64
N ILE A 308 9.86 5.02 -21.72
CA ILE A 308 10.58 3.96 -21.02
C ILE A 308 10.11 3.94 -19.57
N ILE A 309 9.55 2.81 -19.14
CA ILE A 309 8.93 2.64 -17.83
C ILE A 309 9.81 1.72 -16.98
N HIS A 310 10.36 2.26 -15.89
CA HIS A 310 11.19 1.55 -14.93
C HIS A 310 10.40 1.24 -13.66
N MET A 311 10.01 -0.03 -13.49
CA MET A 311 9.31 -0.51 -12.30
C MET A 311 10.29 -1.22 -11.35
N MET A 312 10.36 -0.75 -10.11
CA MET A 312 11.27 -1.30 -9.08
C MET A 312 10.51 -1.55 -7.79
N GLY A 313 10.50 -2.81 -7.31
CA GLY A 313 9.70 -3.12 -6.13
C GLY A 313 9.50 -4.59 -5.84
N ASP A 314 8.41 -4.88 -5.12
CA ASP A 314 8.00 -6.23 -4.77
C ASP A 314 7.26 -6.94 -5.93
N SER A 315 6.94 -8.21 -5.71
CA SER A 315 6.12 -9.01 -6.63
C SER A 315 4.73 -8.43 -6.91
N THR A 316 4.20 -7.55 -6.04
CA THR A 316 2.92 -6.87 -6.26
C THR A 316 3.01 -5.74 -7.29
N LEU A 317 4.17 -5.09 -7.44
CA LEU A 317 4.42 -4.16 -8.55
C LEU A 317 4.74 -4.92 -9.84
N ARG A 318 5.34 -6.11 -9.74
CA ARG A 318 5.54 -6.97 -10.92
C ARG A 318 4.23 -7.29 -11.63
N GLN A 319 3.13 -7.44 -10.89
CA GLN A 319 1.81 -7.65 -11.49
C GLN A 319 1.41 -6.55 -12.48
N TRP A 320 1.90 -5.31 -12.34
CA TRP A 320 1.65 -4.25 -13.31
C TRP A 320 2.40 -4.49 -14.63
N TRP A 321 3.66 -4.90 -14.53
CA TRP A 321 4.46 -5.28 -15.69
C TRP A 321 3.85 -6.49 -16.41
N GLU A 322 3.44 -7.50 -15.65
CA GLU A 322 2.74 -8.69 -16.17
C GLU A 322 1.42 -8.32 -16.84
N TYR A 323 0.62 -7.47 -16.20
CA TYR A 323 -0.63 -6.96 -16.73
C TYR A 323 -0.43 -6.29 -18.10
N LEU A 324 0.52 -5.35 -18.19
CA LEU A 324 0.78 -4.62 -19.43
C LEU A 324 1.28 -5.54 -20.55
N ARG A 325 2.22 -6.44 -20.23
CA ARG A 325 2.74 -7.43 -21.19
C ARG A 325 1.63 -8.34 -21.72
N ASP A 326 0.79 -8.87 -20.84
CA ASP A 326 -0.25 -9.85 -21.22
C ASP A 326 -1.43 -9.19 -21.93
N THR A 327 -1.73 -7.92 -21.61
CA THR A 327 -2.84 -7.16 -22.21
C THR A 327 -2.49 -6.60 -23.59
N VAL A 328 -1.21 -6.35 -23.87
CA VAL A 328 -0.73 -5.73 -25.12
C VAL A 328 0.12 -6.73 -25.92
N PRO A 329 -0.45 -7.44 -26.92
CA PRO A 329 0.25 -8.52 -27.61
C PRO A 329 1.52 -8.12 -28.38
N SER A 330 1.66 -6.83 -28.74
CA SER A 330 2.84 -6.31 -29.43
C SER A 330 4.03 -6.04 -28.50
N LEU A 331 3.81 -5.88 -27.18
CA LEU A 331 4.89 -5.78 -26.20
C LEU A 331 5.57 -7.15 -26.07
N LYS A 332 6.74 -7.30 -26.72
CA LYS A 332 7.48 -8.57 -26.75
C LYS A 332 8.45 -8.66 -25.57
N PRO A 333 8.34 -9.70 -24.72
CA PRO A 333 9.34 -9.92 -23.69
C PRO A 333 10.70 -10.24 -24.31
N VAL A 334 11.76 -9.73 -23.71
CA VAL A 334 13.15 -10.04 -24.07
C VAL A 334 13.70 -10.99 -23.01
N ASP A 335 14.20 -12.15 -23.43
CA ASP A 335 14.85 -13.10 -22.52
C ASP A 335 16.23 -12.55 -22.13
N LEU A 336 16.36 -12.11 -20.88
CA LEU A 336 17.62 -11.63 -20.30
C LEU A 336 18.36 -12.74 -19.55
N HIS A 337 17.90 -14.00 -19.65
CA HIS A 337 18.38 -15.15 -18.87
C HIS A 337 18.39 -14.88 -17.36
N ALA A 338 17.46 -14.03 -16.90
CA ALA A 338 17.28 -13.65 -15.51
C ALA A 338 16.18 -14.48 -14.86
N MET A 339 16.27 -14.67 -13.54
CA MET A 339 15.21 -15.34 -12.80
C MET A 339 13.95 -14.48 -12.78
N TYR A 340 12.84 -15.04 -13.24
CA TYR A 340 11.60 -14.30 -13.47
C TYR A 340 11.03 -13.64 -12.21
N GLN A 341 11.23 -14.26 -11.04
CA GLN A 341 10.77 -13.77 -9.73
C GLN A 341 11.49 -12.53 -9.23
N THR A 342 12.70 -12.27 -9.68
CA THR A 342 13.56 -11.18 -9.17
C THR A 342 13.96 -10.19 -10.25
N GLY A 343 13.87 -10.61 -11.52
CA GLY A 343 14.29 -9.83 -12.66
C GLY A 343 15.82 -9.76 -12.79
N PRO A 344 16.32 -8.87 -13.66
CA PRO A 344 15.55 -7.90 -14.45
C PRO A 344 14.64 -8.55 -15.49
N LEU A 345 13.47 -7.96 -15.72
CA LEU A 345 12.54 -8.29 -16.79
C LEU A 345 12.46 -7.12 -17.76
N MET A 346 12.30 -7.43 -19.05
CA MET A 346 12.15 -6.43 -20.10
C MET A 346 11.09 -6.87 -21.11
N ALA A 347 10.26 -5.92 -21.55
CA ALA A 347 9.43 -6.07 -22.73
C ALA A 347 9.51 -4.81 -23.60
N VAL A 348 9.49 -4.98 -24.92
CA VAL A 348 9.69 -3.89 -25.88
C VAL A 348 8.59 -3.88 -26.93
N GLU A 349 8.17 -2.67 -27.33
CA GLU A 349 7.46 -2.44 -28.57
C GLU A 349 8.26 -1.43 -29.40
N THR A 350 8.89 -1.89 -30.47
CA THR A 350 9.86 -1.11 -31.24
C THR A 350 9.21 -0.12 -32.19
N THR A 351 7.98 -0.35 -32.67
CA THR A 351 7.33 0.58 -33.62
C THR A 351 6.91 1.89 -32.96
N ARG A 352 6.57 1.84 -31.67
CA ARG A 352 6.18 3.00 -30.86
C ARG A 352 7.23 3.44 -29.83
N GLY A 353 8.42 2.82 -29.84
CA GLY A 353 9.51 3.16 -28.93
C GLY A 353 9.17 2.97 -27.46
N ILE A 354 8.48 1.88 -27.12
CA ILE A 354 8.01 1.57 -25.76
C ILE A 354 8.95 0.54 -25.14
N VAL A 355 9.40 0.78 -23.91
CA VAL A 355 10.20 -0.19 -23.15
C VAL A 355 9.67 -0.31 -21.73
N LEU A 356 9.38 -1.54 -21.30
CA LEU A 356 8.96 -1.87 -19.94
C LEU A 356 10.07 -2.62 -19.23
N HIS A 357 10.61 -2.04 -18.16
CA HIS A 357 11.52 -2.71 -17.24
C HIS A 357 10.81 -3.05 -15.93
N TRP A 358 11.08 -4.24 -15.40
CA TRP A 358 10.77 -4.56 -14.01
C TRP A 358 11.96 -5.22 -13.31
N ARG A 359 12.21 -4.86 -12.06
CA ARG A 359 13.16 -5.59 -11.20
C ARG A 359 12.82 -5.47 -9.71
N ALA A 360 13.35 -6.41 -8.93
CA ALA A 360 13.24 -6.39 -7.48
C ALA A 360 14.08 -5.28 -6.82
N HIS A 361 13.72 -4.90 -5.59
CA HIS A 361 14.32 -3.77 -4.85
C HIS A 361 15.63 -4.06 -4.09
N SER A 362 16.26 -5.21 -4.33
CA SER A 362 17.42 -5.74 -3.58
C SER A 362 17.10 -6.20 -2.14
N TRP A 363 18.15 -6.49 -1.36
CA TRP A 363 18.09 -6.99 -0.01
C TRP A 363 17.29 -6.07 0.91
N PRO A 364 16.47 -6.56 1.84
CA PRO A 364 16.15 -7.96 2.10
C PRO A 364 15.04 -8.49 1.17
N LEU A 365 15.42 -8.98 -0.02
CA LEU A 365 14.50 -9.58 -0.96
C LEU A 365 14.19 -11.02 -0.53
N ARG A 366 12.93 -11.30 -0.20
CA ARG A 366 12.46 -12.68 -0.01
C ARG A 366 12.25 -13.34 -1.38
N SER A 367 13.31 -13.96 -1.90
CA SER A 367 13.33 -14.63 -3.20
C SER A 367 13.76 -16.08 -3.12
N LEU A 368 13.64 -16.77 -4.26
CA LEU A 368 14.40 -17.99 -4.54
C LEU A 368 15.91 -17.67 -4.64
N ARG A 369 16.74 -18.71 -4.80
CA ARG A 369 18.19 -18.57 -5.03
C ARG A 369 18.45 -17.71 -6.27
N THR A 370 18.99 -16.52 -6.05
CA THR A 370 19.15 -15.44 -7.04
C THR A 370 20.60 -14.99 -7.09
N PRO A 371 21.18 -14.77 -8.28
CA PRO A 371 22.50 -14.14 -8.40
C PRO A 371 22.54 -12.78 -7.71
N VAL A 372 23.52 -12.58 -6.84
CA VAL A 372 23.72 -11.29 -6.14
C VAL A 372 23.99 -10.17 -7.13
N ALA A 373 24.67 -10.47 -8.24
CA ALA A 373 24.90 -9.54 -9.34
C ALA A 373 23.60 -8.97 -9.96
N SER A 374 22.45 -9.64 -9.79
CA SER A 374 21.15 -9.16 -10.29
C SER A 374 20.39 -8.30 -9.27
N LEU A 375 20.82 -8.27 -8.00
CA LEU A 375 20.14 -7.63 -6.88
C LEU A 375 20.60 -6.18 -6.67
N HIS A 376 20.34 -5.33 -7.66
CA HIS A 376 20.69 -3.90 -7.56
C HIS A 376 19.70 -3.16 -6.65
N SER A 377 20.23 -2.29 -5.78
CA SER A 377 19.41 -1.40 -4.96
C SER A 377 18.60 -0.44 -5.84
N VAL A 378 17.42 -0.03 -5.36
CA VAL A 378 16.61 0.99 -6.05
C VAL A 378 17.39 2.30 -6.19
N ALA A 379 18.21 2.67 -5.20
CA ALA A 379 19.02 3.87 -5.25
C ALA A 379 20.05 3.81 -6.39
N ARG A 380 20.77 2.70 -6.54
CA ARG A 380 21.71 2.45 -7.65
C ARG A 380 21.04 2.59 -9.01
N GLU A 381 19.87 1.99 -9.17
CA GLU A 381 19.12 2.05 -10.43
C GLU A 381 18.72 3.48 -10.78
N LEU A 382 18.15 4.22 -9.82
CA LEU A 382 17.78 5.62 -10.00
C LEU A 382 19.00 6.53 -10.27
N GLY A 383 20.14 6.23 -9.66
CA GLY A 383 21.41 6.92 -9.91
C GLY A 383 21.91 6.77 -11.35
N GLY A 384 21.66 5.60 -11.96
CA GLY A 384 22.02 5.30 -13.35
C GLY A 384 21.07 5.86 -14.42
N LEU A 385 19.89 6.36 -14.05
CA LEU A 385 18.93 6.90 -15.02
C LEU A 385 19.30 8.33 -15.44
N ALA A 386 19.27 8.63 -16.74
CA ALA A 386 19.33 10.02 -17.19
C ALA A 386 18.11 10.81 -16.67
N GLY A 387 16.91 10.23 -16.82
CA GLY A 387 15.62 10.87 -16.57
C GLY A 387 15.06 11.54 -17.84
N GLY A 388 14.05 12.37 -17.66
CA GLY A 388 13.50 13.24 -18.69
C GLY A 388 12.02 12.97 -18.99
N PRO A 389 11.45 13.64 -20.01
CA PRO A 389 10.01 13.61 -20.30
C PRO A 389 9.53 12.25 -20.80
N HIS A 390 10.44 11.38 -21.26
CA HIS A 390 10.15 10.03 -21.75
C HIS A 390 10.41 8.94 -20.70
N THR A 391 10.85 9.31 -19.50
CA THR A 391 11.18 8.36 -18.43
C THR A 391 10.09 8.37 -17.37
N VAL A 392 9.53 7.19 -17.11
CA VAL A 392 8.58 6.95 -16.02
C VAL A 392 9.22 6.00 -15.02
N VAL A 393 9.23 6.39 -13.75
CA VAL A 393 9.71 5.57 -12.64
C VAL A 393 8.52 5.16 -11.78
N VAL A 394 8.39 3.87 -11.49
CA VAL A 394 7.36 3.34 -10.58
C VAL A 394 8.04 2.58 -9.44
N LEU A 395 7.76 2.99 -8.21
CA LEU A 395 8.30 2.39 -6.99
C LEU A 395 7.17 1.73 -6.20
N GLY A 396 7.37 0.48 -5.77
CA GLY A 396 6.36 -0.27 -5.00
C GLY A 396 7.01 -1.24 -4.03
N LEU A 397 7.27 -0.77 -2.80
CA LEU A 397 7.97 -1.52 -1.76
C LEU A 397 7.05 -1.70 -0.55
N GLY A 398 7.21 -2.80 0.19
CA GLY A 398 6.62 -2.94 1.52
C GLY A 398 6.46 -4.38 2.00
N ALA A 399 6.11 -5.31 1.11
CA ALA A 399 5.81 -6.68 1.49
C ALA A 399 7.01 -7.38 2.13
N HIS A 400 8.24 -7.12 1.64
CA HIS A 400 9.44 -7.72 2.21
C HIS A 400 9.91 -7.07 3.53
N PHE A 401 9.44 -5.86 3.82
CA PHE A 401 9.83 -5.11 5.01
C PHE A 401 8.95 -5.37 6.24
N THR A 402 7.84 -6.11 6.08
CA THR A 402 6.98 -6.51 7.22
C THR A 402 7.66 -7.44 8.21
N THR A 403 8.77 -8.07 7.83
CA THR A 403 9.55 -9.00 8.66
C THR A 403 10.75 -8.34 9.34
N PHE A 404 10.84 -7.01 9.28
CA PHE A 404 11.95 -6.20 9.81
C PHE A 404 11.42 -5.07 10.68
N PRO A 405 12.15 -4.64 11.72
CA PRO A 405 11.78 -3.47 12.50
C PRO A 405 11.68 -2.23 11.61
N PRO A 406 10.86 -1.24 11.99
CA PRO A 406 10.58 -0.08 11.15
C PRO A 406 11.82 0.73 10.75
N SER A 407 12.87 0.72 11.59
CA SER A 407 14.14 1.42 11.35
C SER A 407 14.79 1.01 10.03
N ILE A 408 14.75 -0.29 9.67
CA ILE A 408 15.32 -0.80 8.43
C ILE A 408 14.59 -0.22 7.23
N PHE A 409 13.25 -0.16 7.28
CA PHE A 409 12.47 0.40 6.19
C PHE A 409 12.63 1.92 6.09
N VAL A 410 12.72 2.63 7.22
CA VAL A 410 13.01 4.07 7.25
C VAL A 410 14.36 4.38 6.61
N GLN A 411 15.41 3.61 6.94
CA GLN A 411 16.72 3.77 6.33
C GLN A 411 16.67 3.53 4.80
N ARG A 412 15.99 2.47 4.36
CA ARG A 412 15.75 2.17 2.94
C ARG A 412 15.05 3.34 2.24
N LEU A 413 14.00 3.88 2.85
CA LEU A 413 13.26 5.01 2.30
C LEU A 413 14.12 6.27 2.22
N ALA A 414 15.01 6.52 3.18
CA ALA A 414 15.90 7.67 3.15
C ALA A 414 16.84 7.63 1.93
N GLY A 415 17.45 6.47 1.64
CA GLY A 415 18.30 6.28 0.46
C GLY A 415 17.52 6.43 -0.86
N ILE A 416 16.35 5.79 -0.96
CA ILE A 416 15.50 5.92 -2.16
C ILE A 416 15.04 7.37 -2.35
N ARG A 417 14.63 8.03 -1.27
CA ARG A 417 14.23 9.44 -1.31
C ARG A 417 15.36 10.32 -1.83
N ALA A 418 16.58 10.15 -1.32
CA ALA A 418 17.74 10.91 -1.79
C ALA A 418 17.98 10.69 -3.30
N ALA A 419 17.88 9.45 -3.77
CA ALA A 419 18.01 9.12 -5.18
C ALA A 419 16.90 9.73 -6.05
N VAL A 420 15.64 9.72 -5.59
CA VAL A 420 14.52 10.40 -6.27
C VAL A 420 14.74 11.92 -6.32
N VAL A 421 15.19 12.54 -5.22
CA VAL A 421 15.52 13.98 -5.20
C VAL A 421 16.61 14.29 -6.23
N ALA A 422 17.68 13.49 -6.28
CA ALA A 422 18.76 13.68 -7.25
C ALA A 422 18.29 13.51 -8.70
N LEU A 423 17.44 12.51 -8.97
CA LEU A 423 16.83 12.29 -10.29
C LEU A 423 15.96 13.48 -10.71
N LEU A 424 15.08 13.97 -9.82
CA LEU A 424 14.19 15.09 -10.12
C LEU A 424 14.90 16.44 -10.21
N ALA A 425 16.03 16.61 -9.51
CA ALA A 425 16.88 17.78 -9.65
C ALA A 425 17.62 17.79 -11.00
N ARG A 426 18.03 16.61 -11.48
CA ARG A 426 18.69 16.43 -12.78
C ARG A 426 17.70 16.60 -13.94
N GLU A 427 16.55 15.92 -13.87
CA GLU A 427 15.52 15.93 -14.91
C GLU A 427 14.12 16.16 -14.30
N PRO A 428 13.72 17.43 -14.11
CA PRO A 428 12.45 17.79 -13.47
C PRO A 428 11.19 17.40 -14.24
N SER A 429 11.30 16.89 -15.46
CA SER A 429 10.17 16.38 -16.26
C SER A 429 9.91 14.89 -16.05
N THR A 430 10.82 14.16 -15.41
CA THR A 430 10.66 12.72 -15.10
C THR A 430 9.39 12.48 -14.28
N LEU A 431 8.56 11.51 -14.68
CA LEU A 431 7.40 11.11 -13.87
C LEU A 431 7.82 10.05 -12.85
N VAL A 432 7.54 10.28 -11.57
CA VAL A 432 7.78 9.31 -10.49
C VAL A 432 6.45 8.97 -9.83
N VAL A 433 6.12 7.68 -9.80
CA VAL A 433 4.87 7.14 -9.23
C VAL A 433 5.20 6.19 -8.09
N ILE A 434 4.55 6.40 -6.95
CA ILE A 434 4.68 5.58 -5.75
C ILE A 434 3.42 4.73 -5.59
N LYS A 435 3.57 3.41 -5.71
CA LYS A 435 2.53 2.43 -5.43
C LYS A 435 2.55 2.10 -3.93
N LEU A 436 1.44 2.32 -3.24
CA LEU A 436 1.29 1.83 -1.87
C LEU A 436 1.04 0.32 -1.84
N ALA A 437 1.36 -0.31 -0.72
CA ALA A 437 1.21 -1.74 -0.55
C ALA A 437 -0.27 -2.15 -0.39
N ASN A 438 -0.60 -3.32 -0.92
CA ASN A 438 -1.94 -3.90 -0.93
C ASN A 438 -2.34 -4.43 0.45
N THR A 439 -3.64 -4.50 0.77
CA THR A 439 -4.10 -5.40 1.86
C THR A 439 -3.78 -6.86 1.52
N GLY A 440 -3.62 -7.73 2.51
CA GLY A 440 -3.38 -9.15 2.24
C GLY A 440 -3.18 -9.98 3.50
N TYR A 441 -1.94 -10.09 3.96
CA TYR A 441 -1.55 -11.02 5.00
C TYR A 441 -2.15 -10.69 6.38
N LYS A 442 -2.23 -11.71 7.25
CA LYS A 442 -2.81 -11.64 8.61
C LYS A 442 -1.97 -12.41 9.65
N SER A 443 -0.65 -12.48 9.44
CA SER A 443 0.29 -13.25 10.26
C SER A 443 1.38 -12.36 10.87
N VAL A 444 2.20 -12.94 11.74
CA VAL A 444 3.36 -12.25 12.34
C VAL A 444 4.51 -12.02 11.35
N TYR A 445 4.46 -12.62 10.16
CA TYR A 445 5.46 -12.45 9.09
C TYR A 445 4.98 -11.46 8.02
N GLY A 446 3.73 -11.02 8.11
CA GLY A 446 3.10 -10.06 7.22
C GLY A 446 1.68 -9.86 7.70
N SER A 447 1.29 -8.62 8.00
CA SER A 447 -0.05 -8.30 8.44
C SER A 447 -0.51 -6.99 7.82
N ASP A 448 -1.82 -6.84 7.66
CA ASP A 448 -2.43 -5.55 7.32
C ASP A 448 -2.02 -4.45 8.31
N TRP A 449 -1.78 -4.79 9.59
CA TRP A 449 -1.27 -3.81 10.55
C TRP A 449 0.13 -3.32 10.18
N PHE A 450 1.08 -4.22 9.88
CA PHE A 450 2.43 -3.84 9.41
C PHE A 450 2.37 -3.05 8.11
N THR A 451 1.57 -3.52 7.16
CA THR A 451 1.42 -2.88 5.84
C THR A 451 0.85 -1.47 5.96
N LEU A 452 -0.10 -1.24 6.87
CA LEU A 452 -0.63 0.10 7.15
C LEU A 452 0.48 1.03 7.66
N GLN A 453 1.34 0.56 8.56
CA GLN A 453 2.47 1.34 9.06
C GLN A 453 3.50 1.64 7.96
N VAL A 454 3.84 0.63 7.17
CA VAL A 454 4.70 0.76 5.98
C VAL A 454 4.16 1.82 5.02
N ASN A 455 2.86 1.80 4.72
CA ASN A 455 2.21 2.78 3.85
C ASN A 455 2.24 4.21 4.44
N ARG A 456 2.13 4.36 5.77
CA ARG A 456 2.29 5.67 6.44
C ARG A 456 3.70 6.23 6.24
N LEU A 457 4.72 5.39 6.44
CA LEU A 457 6.12 5.76 6.23
C LEU A 457 6.41 6.10 4.76
N LEU A 458 5.89 5.29 3.83
CA LEU A 458 6.00 5.52 2.38
C LEU A 458 5.40 6.86 1.98
N ARG A 459 4.17 7.17 2.42
CA ARG A 459 3.54 8.47 2.16
C ARG A 459 4.39 9.61 2.72
N ALA A 460 4.81 9.54 3.97
CA ALA A 460 5.61 10.58 4.61
C ALA A 460 6.95 10.82 3.92
N ALA A 461 7.61 9.74 3.45
CA ALA A 461 8.91 9.83 2.80
C ALA A 461 8.89 10.53 1.44
N PHE A 462 7.74 10.68 0.78
CA PHE A 462 7.64 11.33 -0.54
C PHE A 462 6.60 12.45 -0.61
N ALA A 463 5.90 12.77 0.49
CA ALA A 463 4.76 13.71 0.50
C ALA A 463 5.07 15.11 -0.04
N ASP A 464 6.31 15.56 0.12
CA ASP A 464 6.81 16.88 -0.27
C ASP A 464 7.52 16.91 -1.64
N LEU A 465 7.65 15.75 -2.28
CA LEU A 465 8.28 15.63 -3.60
C LEU A 465 7.23 15.65 -4.71
N ARG A 466 7.67 16.02 -5.93
CA ARG A 466 6.84 15.98 -7.13
C ARG A 466 6.65 14.54 -7.63
N VAL A 467 5.88 13.77 -6.87
CA VAL A 467 5.52 12.39 -7.17
C VAL A 467 4.00 12.23 -7.26
N ALA A 468 3.56 11.13 -7.89
CA ALA A 468 2.17 10.68 -7.86
C ALA A 468 2.04 9.45 -6.94
N PHE A 469 0.86 9.24 -6.36
CA PHE A 469 0.56 8.05 -5.55
C PHE A 469 -0.56 7.24 -6.18
N VAL A 470 -0.38 5.91 -6.22
CA VAL A 470 -1.45 4.95 -6.46
C VAL A 470 -1.74 4.22 -5.15
N ASP A 471 -2.90 4.52 -4.56
CA ASP A 471 -3.33 3.95 -3.28
C ASP A 471 -3.95 2.56 -3.46
N ALA A 472 -3.10 1.57 -3.72
CA ALA A 472 -3.54 0.19 -3.87
C ALA A 472 -4.14 -0.41 -2.57
N TRP A 473 -3.83 0.16 -1.40
CA TRP A 473 -4.43 -0.24 -0.13
C TRP A 473 -5.94 0.07 -0.12
N GLU A 474 -6.31 1.28 -0.50
CA GLU A 474 -7.72 1.65 -0.60
C GLU A 474 -8.43 0.89 -1.71
N MET A 475 -7.79 0.65 -2.85
CA MET A 475 -8.36 -0.15 -3.93
C MET A 475 -8.66 -1.59 -3.48
N THR A 476 -7.71 -2.25 -2.81
CA THR A 476 -7.89 -3.62 -2.31
C THR A 476 -8.87 -3.73 -1.14
N SER A 477 -9.09 -2.66 -0.37
CA SER A 477 -10.03 -2.65 0.76
C SER A 477 -11.48 -2.27 0.40
N SER A 478 -11.74 -1.83 -0.84
CA SER A 478 -13.03 -1.25 -1.23
C SER A 478 -14.11 -2.23 -1.64
N LEU A 479 -13.73 -3.36 -2.24
CA LEU A 479 -14.67 -4.34 -2.82
C LEU A 479 -14.74 -5.61 -1.98
N ALA A 480 -15.86 -6.33 -2.05
CA ALA A 480 -16.05 -7.64 -1.43
C ALA A 480 -15.30 -8.77 -2.17
N LEU A 481 -13.99 -8.60 -2.34
CA LEU A 481 -13.08 -9.60 -2.91
C LEU A 481 -12.29 -10.29 -1.79
N PRO A 482 -11.75 -11.49 -2.03
CA PRO A 482 -10.82 -12.13 -1.11
C PRO A 482 -9.58 -11.25 -0.87
N ASP A 483 -9.15 -11.17 0.39
CA ASP A 483 -7.87 -10.53 0.72
C ASP A 483 -6.73 -11.37 0.15
N SER A 484 -5.93 -10.74 -0.71
CA SER A 484 -4.76 -11.36 -1.32
C SER A 484 -3.71 -10.28 -1.55
N ILE A 485 -2.49 -10.55 -1.09
CA ILE A 485 -1.34 -9.66 -1.35
C ILE A 485 -1.12 -9.47 -2.86
N HIS A 486 -1.43 -10.50 -3.65
CA HIS A 486 -1.50 -10.47 -5.11
C HIS A 486 -2.98 -10.40 -5.50
N PRO A 487 -3.59 -9.21 -5.58
CA PRO A 487 -5.01 -9.09 -5.87
C PRO A 487 -5.31 -9.55 -7.30
N GLY A 488 -6.57 -9.89 -7.53
CA GLY A 488 -7.03 -10.35 -8.85
C GLY A 488 -6.97 -9.24 -9.91
N TRP A 489 -7.06 -9.67 -11.17
CA TRP A 489 -6.94 -8.82 -12.36
C TRP A 489 -7.81 -7.56 -12.34
N LEU A 490 -9.02 -7.60 -11.75
CA LEU A 490 -9.88 -6.43 -11.62
C LEU A 490 -9.18 -5.28 -10.89
N ILE A 491 -8.47 -5.57 -9.79
CA ILE A 491 -7.78 -4.55 -9.02
C ILE A 491 -6.52 -4.09 -9.76
N VAL A 492 -5.71 -5.04 -10.25
CA VAL A 492 -4.47 -4.75 -10.98
C VAL A 492 -4.74 -3.87 -12.20
N HIS A 493 -5.78 -4.17 -12.98
CA HIS A 493 -6.26 -3.34 -14.09
C HIS A 493 -6.51 -1.89 -13.66
N ASN A 494 -7.24 -1.68 -12.55
CA ASN A 494 -7.56 -0.33 -12.10
C ASN A 494 -6.34 0.40 -11.53
N GLU A 495 -5.43 -0.32 -10.87
CA GLU A 495 -4.14 0.23 -10.42
C GLU A 495 -3.31 0.73 -11.62
N VAL A 496 -3.26 -0.06 -12.71
CA VAL A 496 -2.57 0.30 -13.95
C VAL A 496 -3.29 1.43 -14.69
N ASP A 497 -4.63 1.44 -14.76
CA ASP A 497 -5.41 2.55 -15.33
C ASP A 497 -5.07 3.88 -14.66
N LEU A 498 -4.88 3.89 -13.33
CA LEU A 498 -4.48 5.08 -12.60
C LEU A 498 -3.02 5.46 -12.89
N LEU A 499 -2.10 4.50 -13.02
CA LEU A 499 -0.73 4.77 -13.51
C LEU A 499 -0.76 5.43 -14.89
N LEU A 500 -1.47 4.84 -15.86
CA LEU A 500 -1.56 5.34 -17.23
C LEU A 500 -2.18 6.74 -17.26
N SER A 501 -3.16 7.02 -16.40
CA SER A 501 -3.74 8.37 -16.25
C SER A 501 -2.72 9.43 -15.81
N PHE A 502 -1.63 9.06 -15.12
CA PHE A 502 -0.52 9.99 -14.82
C PHE A 502 0.46 10.15 -15.98
N ILE A 503 0.63 9.12 -16.81
CA ILE A 503 1.53 9.14 -17.98
C ILE A 503 0.93 9.98 -19.10
N CYS A 504 -0.36 9.79 -19.40
CA CYS A 504 -1.08 10.48 -20.46
C CYS A 504 -2.32 11.23 -19.92
N PRO A 505 -2.12 12.35 -19.20
CA PRO A 505 -3.23 13.17 -18.70
C PRO A 505 -4.03 13.79 -19.85
N THR A 506 -5.37 13.80 -19.76
CA THR A 506 -6.25 14.46 -20.75
C THR A 506 -6.80 15.79 -20.29
#